data_AF-A0A538QB73-F1
#
_entry.id   AF-A0A538QB73-F1
#
_cell.length_a   1.000
_cell.length_b   1.000
_cell.length_c   1.000
_cell.angle_alpha   90.00
_cell.angle_beta   90.00
_cell.angle_gamma   90.00
#
_symmetry.space_group_name_H-M   'P 1'
#
loop_
_entity.id
_entity.type
_entity.pdbx_description
1 polymer ?
#
loop_
_entity_poly.entity_id
_entity_poly.type
_entity_poly.pdbx_seq_one_letter_code
_entity_poly.pdbx_strand_id
1 'polypeptide(L)'
;MITPGPPAEWRLGELTVVVGAERAELRYAREPVGSVRATPEAIVGAVQRARERLAARSRGPDELLPALVAGYGAVLARRGGRVGDRVPLVELRAELAGTRAQFAWDVARLRRERRLVVGGRRIDLGVAAGHAAERRSRVVWIENDGGGGSYFEWFRLIGQEARS
;
A
#
# COMPACT_ATOMS: atom_id res chain seq x y z
N MET A 1 37.09 1.28 -17.74
CA MET A 1 36.04 0.52 -17.05
C MET A 1 34.79 1.38 -16.99
N ILE A 2 33.70 0.98 -17.66
CA ILE A 2 32.42 1.66 -17.55
C ILE A 2 31.75 1.12 -16.29
N THR A 3 31.53 1.96 -15.28
CA THR A 3 30.68 1.61 -14.15
C THR A 3 29.29 1.33 -14.70
N PRO A 4 28.69 0.15 -14.48
CA PRO A 4 27.32 -0.08 -14.91
C PRO A 4 26.43 0.98 -14.24
N GLY A 5 25.66 1.69 -15.06
CA GLY A 5 24.68 2.67 -14.56
C GLY A 5 23.65 1.99 -13.65
N PRO A 6 22.84 2.77 -12.92
CA PRO A 6 21.77 2.22 -12.10
C PRO A 6 20.85 1.32 -12.97
N PRO A 7 20.33 0.21 -12.43
CA PRO A 7 19.45 -0.67 -13.17
C PRO A 7 18.24 0.10 -13.70
N ALA A 8 17.80 -0.25 -14.91
CA ALA A 8 16.69 0.44 -15.54
C ALA A 8 15.39 0.17 -14.75
N GLU A 9 14.67 1.23 -14.40
CA GLU A 9 13.35 1.12 -13.77
C GLU A 9 12.26 1.42 -14.80
N TRP A 10 11.38 0.45 -15.04
CA TRP A 10 10.23 0.57 -15.93
C TRP A 10 8.94 0.52 -15.14
N ARG A 11 7.91 1.20 -15.64
CA ARG A 11 6.55 1.11 -15.08
C ARG A 11 5.64 0.37 -16.05
N LEU A 12 5.06 -0.72 -15.58
CA LEU A 12 4.12 -1.56 -16.34
C LEU A 12 2.82 -1.64 -15.54
N GLY A 13 1.89 -0.74 -15.84
CA GLY A 13 0.67 -0.53 -15.06
C GLY A 13 0.97 0.04 -13.68
N GLU A 14 0.50 -0.61 -12.61
CA GLU A 14 0.77 -0.21 -11.22
C GLU A 14 2.06 -0.83 -10.66
N LEU A 15 2.74 -1.70 -11.41
CA LEU A 15 3.99 -2.31 -10.98
C LEU A 15 5.20 -1.57 -11.53
N THR A 16 6.23 -1.50 -10.70
CA THR A 16 7.58 -1.11 -11.10
C THR A 16 8.39 -2.37 -11.37
N VAL A 17 9.15 -2.39 -12.47
CA VAL A 17 10.08 -3.45 -12.81
C VAL A 17 11.48 -2.86 -12.81
N VAL A 18 12.36 -3.40 -11.97
CA VAL A 18 13.78 -3.03 -11.93
C VAL A 18 14.55 -4.10 -12.69
N VAL A 19 15.09 -3.73 -13.85
CA VAL A 19 15.75 -4.66 -14.77
C VAL A 19 17.25 -4.62 -14.56
N GLY A 20 17.80 -5.71 -14.01
CA GLY A 20 19.23 -5.98 -13.97
C GLY A 20 19.68 -6.83 -15.17
N ALA A 21 20.97 -7.18 -15.19
CA ALA A 21 21.57 -7.92 -16.31
C ALA A 21 20.95 -9.31 -16.52
N GLU A 22 20.64 -10.04 -15.45
CA GLU A 22 20.11 -11.41 -15.53
C GLU A 22 18.67 -11.54 -15.04
N ARG A 23 18.28 -10.66 -14.10
CA ARG A 23 17.00 -10.73 -13.40
C ARG A 23 16.31 -9.38 -13.38
N ALA A 24 14.99 -9.45 -13.45
CA ALA A 24 14.09 -8.34 -13.20
C ALA A 24 13.39 -8.54 -11.86
N GLU A 25 13.38 -7.51 -11.02
CA GLU A 25 12.62 -7.45 -9.77
C GLU A 25 11.29 -6.73 -10.02
N LEU A 26 10.19 -7.31 -9.58
CA LEU A 26 8.87 -6.71 -9.65
C LEU A 26 8.53 -6.12 -8.30
N ARG A 27 8.10 -4.87 -8.29
CA ARG A 27 7.67 -4.14 -7.11
C ARG A 27 6.26 -3.60 -7.28
N TYR A 28 5.49 -3.65 -6.22
CA TYR A 28 4.25 -2.90 -6.08
C TYR A 28 4.35 -2.05 -4.82
N ALA A 29 4.00 -0.77 -4.91
CA ALA A 29 4.10 0.14 -3.78
C ALA A 29 5.47 0.15 -3.09
N ARG A 30 6.55 0.14 -3.90
CA ARG A 30 7.96 0.05 -3.44
C ARG A 30 8.33 -1.25 -2.70
N GLU A 31 7.44 -2.22 -2.63
CA GLU A 31 7.66 -3.50 -1.96
C GLU A 31 7.84 -4.61 -3.00
N PRO A 32 8.77 -5.56 -2.80
CA PRO A 32 9.00 -6.65 -3.73
C PRO A 32 7.78 -7.59 -3.78
N VAL A 33 7.34 -7.94 -4.99
CA VAL A 33 6.22 -8.87 -5.24
C VAL A 33 6.57 -10.05 -6.14
N GLY A 34 7.82 -10.09 -6.61
CA GLY A 34 8.36 -11.20 -7.36
C GLY A 34 9.68 -10.86 -8.04
N SER A 35 10.28 -11.85 -8.67
CA SER A 35 11.41 -11.65 -9.58
C SER A 35 11.38 -12.71 -10.66
N VAL A 36 12.00 -12.41 -11.80
CA VAL A 36 12.00 -13.26 -12.99
C VAL A 36 13.29 -13.02 -13.78
N ARG A 37 13.58 -13.85 -14.79
CA ARG A 37 14.66 -13.58 -15.75
C ARG A 37 14.41 -12.27 -16.50
N ALA A 38 15.47 -11.54 -16.83
CA ALA A 38 15.41 -10.26 -17.52
C ALA A 38 15.11 -10.39 -19.04
N THR A 39 14.12 -11.22 -19.43
CA THR A 39 13.63 -11.29 -20.81
C THR A 39 12.25 -10.65 -20.92
N PRO A 40 11.92 -10.00 -22.05
CA PRO A 40 10.64 -9.29 -22.21
C PRO A 40 9.41 -10.16 -21.91
N GLU A 41 9.36 -11.39 -22.43
CA GLU A 41 8.22 -12.30 -22.28
C GLU A 41 8.05 -12.74 -20.83
N ALA A 42 9.17 -12.99 -20.15
CA ALA A 42 9.16 -13.42 -18.76
C ALA A 42 8.73 -12.27 -17.83
N ILE A 43 9.15 -11.04 -18.12
CA ILE A 43 8.74 -9.82 -17.41
C ILE A 43 7.23 -9.60 -17.57
N VAL A 44 6.71 -9.57 -18.80
CA VAL A 44 5.28 -9.34 -19.06
C VAL A 44 4.42 -10.39 -18.35
N GLY A 45 4.77 -11.67 -18.48
CA GLY A 45 4.05 -12.74 -17.80
C GLY A 45 4.15 -12.65 -16.27
N ALA A 46 5.30 -12.25 -15.72
CA ALA A 46 5.45 -12.06 -14.28
C ALA A 46 4.62 -10.88 -13.75
N VAL A 47 4.50 -9.80 -14.52
CA VAL A 47 3.69 -8.63 -14.18
C VAL A 47 2.21 -9.01 -14.12
N GLN A 48 1.70 -9.71 -15.14
CA GLN A 48 0.30 -10.18 -15.15
C GLN A 48 0.00 -11.06 -13.93
N ARG A 49 0.83 -12.09 -13.69
CA ARG A 49 0.68 -12.96 -12.51
C ARG A 49 0.77 -12.21 -11.19
N ALA A 50 1.63 -11.20 -11.09
CA ALA A 50 1.73 -10.39 -9.87
C ALA A 50 0.44 -9.58 -9.62
N ARG A 51 -0.14 -8.98 -10.66
CA ARG A 51 -1.44 -8.26 -10.57
C ARG A 51 -2.56 -9.21 -10.17
N GLU A 52 -2.66 -10.37 -10.83
CA GLU A 52 -3.65 -11.40 -10.51
C GLU A 52 -3.53 -11.88 -9.06
N ARG A 53 -2.32 -12.14 -8.57
CA ARG A 53 -2.11 -12.54 -7.18
C ARG A 53 -2.52 -11.46 -6.18
N LEU A 54 -2.16 -10.19 -6.45
CA LEU A 54 -2.55 -9.07 -5.59
C LEU A 54 -4.07 -8.88 -5.57
N ALA A 55 -4.71 -9.00 -6.74
CA ALA A 55 -6.16 -8.92 -6.87
C ALA A 55 -6.88 -10.10 -6.20
N ALA A 56 -6.45 -11.33 -6.43
CA ALA A 56 -7.07 -12.54 -5.88
C ALA A 56 -6.97 -12.64 -4.35
N ARG A 57 -5.94 -12.02 -3.76
CA ARG A 57 -5.76 -11.95 -2.30
C ARG A 57 -6.36 -10.68 -1.68
N SER A 58 -6.87 -9.77 -2.51
CA SER A 58 -7.46 -8.51 -2.05
C SER A 58 -8.83 -8.78 -1.45
N ARG A 59 -9.06 -8.26 -0.25
CA ARG A 59 -10.40 -8.24 0.34
C ARG A 59 -11.26 -7.23 -0.42
N GLY A 60 -12.51 -7.58 -0.68
CA GLY A 60 -13.48 -6.61 -1.23
C GLY A 60 -13.69 -5.45 -0.26
N PRO A 61 -14.13 -4.26 -0.71
CA PRO A 61 -14.37 -3.13 0.19
C PRO A 61 -15.28 -3.46 1.37
N ASP A 62 -16.30 -4.27 1.13
CA ASP A 62 -17.30 -4.63 2.13
C ASP A 62 -16.75 -5.59 3.20
N GLU A 63 -15.66 -6.30 2.91
CA GLU A 63 -14.91 -7.12 3.88
C GLU A 63 -13.78 -6.32 4.54
N LEU A 64 -13.08 -5.51 3.74
CA LEU A 64 -11.91 -4.76 4.16
C LEU A 64 -12.25 -3.63 5.12
N LEU A 65 -13.33 -2.88 4.87
CA LEU A 65 -13.70 -1.74 5.71
C LEU A 65 -14.04 -2.17 7.16
N PRO A 66 -14.88 -3.19 7.40
CA PRO A 66 -15.06 -3.73 8.75
C PRO A 66 -13.76 -4.24 9.37
N ALA A 67 -12.91 -4.91 8.60
CA ALA A 67 -11.62 -5.40 9.10
C ALA A 67 -10.68 -4.26 9.51
N LEU A 68 -10.65 -3.15 8.76
CA LEU A 68 -9.89 -1.95 9.11
C LEU A 68 -10.41 -1.31 10.41
N VAL A 69 -11.73 -1.26 10.61
CA VAL A 69 -12.33 -0.74 11.84
C VAL A 69 -11.97 -1.62 13.04
N ALA A 70 -12.10 -2.95 12.90
CA ALA A 70 -11.75 -3.89 13.95
C ALA A 70 -10.25 -3.80 14.32
N GLY A 71 -9.37 -3.81 13.32
CA GLY A 71 -7.93 -3.65 13.52
C GLY A 71 -7.57 -2.31 14.15
N TYR A 72 -8.20 -1.21 13.73
CA TYR A 72 -8.02 0.11 14.33
C TYR A 72 -8.38 0.10 15.82
N GLY A 73 -9.53 -0.48 16.17
CA GLY A 73 -9.96 -0.64 17.57
C GLY A 73 -8.98 -1.46 18.40
N ALA A 74 -8.46 -2.57 17.86
CA ALA A 74 -7.48 -3.41 18.53
C ALA A 74 -6.16 -2.67 18.80
N VAL A 75 -5.66 -1.89 17.83
CA VAL A 75 -4.44 -1.09 18.01
C VAL A 75 -4.66 0.01 19.05
N LEU A 76 -5.80 0.70 19.02
CA LEU A 76 -6.14 1.71 20.03
C LEU A 76 -6.20 1.13 21.43
N ALA A 77 -6.87 -0.02 21.60
CA ALA A 77 -6.99 -0.69 22.89
C ALA A 77 -5.63 -1.01 23.50
N ARG A 78 -4.70 -1.58 22.71
CA ARG A 78 -3.32 -1.85 23.18
C ARG A 78 -2.53 -0.60 23.53
N ARG A 79 -2.84 0.53 22.91
CA ARG A 79 -2.17 1.82 23.14
C ARG A 79 -2.83 2.66 24.22
N GLY A 80 -3.98 2.24 24.76
CA GLY A 80 -4.80 3.08 25.65
C GLY A 80 -5.38 4.33 24.97
N GLY A 81 -5.51 4.29 23.63
CA GLY A 81 -6.02 5.40 22.83
C GLY A 81 -7.54 5.46 22.74
N ARG A 82 -8.05 6.54 22.18
CA ARG A 82 -9.48 6.79 21.95
C ARG A 82 -9.79 6.86 20.46
N VAL A 83 -11.07 6.69 20.14
CA VAL A 83 -11.57 6.95 18.79
C VAL A 83 -11.18 8.35 18.35
N GLY A 84 -10.62 8.47 17.14
CA GLY A 84 -10.13 9.73 16.58
C GLY A 84 -8.61 9.88 16.69
N ASP A 85 -7.98 9.12 17.60
CA ASP A 85 -6.52 9.09 17.71
C ASP A 85 -5.90 8.42 16.48
N ARG A 86 -4.67 8.86 16.18
CA ARG A 86 -3.87 8.33 15.07
C ARG A 86 -3.24 7.00 15.49
N VAL A 87 -3.35 5.99 14.64
CA VAL A 87 -2.59 4.74 14.76
C VAL A 87 -1.60 4.61 13.60
N PRO A 88 -0.39 4.05 13.81
CA PRO A 88 0.52 3.79 12.70
C PRO A 88 -0.05 2.79 11.71
N LEU A 89 0.04 3.09 10.42
CA LEU A 89 -0.43 2.19 9.37
C LEU A 89 0.29 0.84 9.37
N VAL A 90 1.55 0.81 9.78
CA VAL A 90 2.34 -0.43 9.86
C VAL A 90 1.84 -1.38 10.94
N GLU A 91 1.27 -0.85 12.03
CA GLU A 91 0.64 -1.63 13.10
C GLU A 91 -0.75 -2.07 12.69
N LEU A 92 -1.54 -1.18 12.08
CA LEU A 92 -2.84 -1.55 11.53
C LEU A 92 -2.71 -2.68 10.50
N ARG A 93 -1.74 -2.58 9.58
CA ARG A 93 -1.40 -3.65 8.65
C ARG A 93 -1.07 -4.97 9.37
N ALA A 94 -0.32 -4.90 10.47
CA ALA A 94 0.05 -6.09 11.23
C ALA A 94 -1.19 -6.81 11.79
N GLU A 95 -2.20 -6.06 12.28
CA GLU A 95 -3.49 -6.65 12.71
C GLU A 95 -4.23 -7.37 11.59
N LEU A 96 -4.14 -6.88 10.36
CA LEU A 96 -4.82 -7.45 9.20
C LEU A 96 -4.11 -8.68 8.59
N ALA A 97 -2.96 -9.06 9.16
CA ALA A 97 -2.12 -10.19 8.77
C ALA A 97 -1.70 -10.20 7.29
N GLY A 98 -1.49 -9.02 6.69
CA GLY A 98 -1.13 -8.86 5.28
C GLY A 98 0.33 -8.43 5.05
N THR A 99 0.86 -8.72 3.86
CA THR A 99 2.12 -8.10 3.42
C THR A 99 1.92 -6.59 3.20
N ARG A 100 3.01 -5.82 3.19
CA ARG A 100 2.93 -4.38 2.89
C ARG A 100 2.38 -4.11 1.49
N ALA A 101 2.82 -4.88 0.50
CA ALA A 101 2.31 -4.77 -0.87
C ALA A 101 0.80 -5.04 -0.92
N GLN A 102 0.31 -6.10 -0.25
CA GLN A 102 -1.12 -6.42 -0.24
C GLN A 102 -1.94 -5.34 0.45
N PHE A 103 -1.49 -4.86 1.61
CA PHE A 103 -2.18 -3.80 2.34
C PHE A 103 -2.20 -2.48 1.55
N ALA A 104 -1.09 -2.11 0.89
CA ALA A 104 -1.05 -0.96 0.00
C ALA A 104 -2.03 -1.12 -1.17
N TRP A 105 -2.14 -2.33 -1.74
CA TRP A 105 -3.04 -2.64 -2.85
C TRP A 105 -4.51 -2.45 -2.44
N ASP A 106 -4.87 -3.01 -1.28
CA ASP A 106 -6.20 -2.94 -0.68
C ASP A 106 -6.60 -1.49 -0.38
N VAL A 107 -5.72 -0.71 0.25
CA VAL A 107 -6.00 0.71 0.55
C VAL A 107 -6.03 1.57 -0.72
N ALA A 108 -5.13 1.34 -1.67
CA ALA A 108 -5.16 2.03 -2.95
C ALA A 108 -6.48 1.77 -3.71
N ARG A 109 -6.99 0.53 -3.65
CA ARG A 109 -8.31 0.17 -4.22
C ARG A 109 -9.44 0.97 -3.58
N LEU A 110 -9.51 1.05 -2.25
CA LEU A 110 -10.51 1.88 -1.55
C LEU A 110 -10.46 3.35 -1.99
N ARG A 111 -9.24 3.88 -2.23
CA ARG A 111 -9.06 5.25 -2.73
C ARG A 111 -9.62 5.42 -4.15
N ARG A 112 -9.28 4.50 -5.06
CA ARG A 112 -9.77 4.52 -6.45
C ARG A 112 -11.29 4.44 -6.53
N GLU A 113 -11.88 3.58 -5.71
CA GLU A 113 -13.32 3.39 -5.63
C GLU A 113 -14.03 4.46 -4.78
N ARG A 114 -13.28 5.43 -4.23
CA ARG A 114 -13.80 6.50 -3.35
C ARG A 114 -14.57 5.99 -2.14
N ARG A 115 -14.18 4.82 -1.60
CA ARG A 115 -14.80 4.13 -0.46
C ARG A 115 -14.07 4.34 0.87
N LEU A 116 -13.44 5.51 1.07
CA LEU A 116 -12.77 5.86 2.34
C LEU A 116 -13.74 6.34 3.44
N VAL A 117 -14.89 5.67 3.57
CA VAL A 117 -15.91 5.96 4.58
C VAL A 117 -16.44 4.62 5.11
N VAL A 118 -16.56 4.51 6.43
CA VAL A 118 -17.07 3.31 7.11
C VAL A 118 -17.86 3.70 8.36
N GLY A 119 -19.08 3.19 8.51
CA GLY A 119 -19.94 3.47 9.67
C GLY A 119 -20.18 4.97 9.90
N GLY A 120 -20.39 5.75 8.83
CA GLY A 120 -20.58 7.20 8.90
C GLY A 120 -19.32 8.01 9.28
N ARG A 121 -18.15 7.36 9.31
CA ARG A 121 -16.86 7.99 9.61
C ARG A 121 -15.95 7.97 8.41
N ARG A 122 -15.23 9.08 8.20
CA ARG A 122 -14.23 9.18 7.15
C ARG A 122 -12.94 8.51 7.63
N ILE A 123 -12.33 7.71 6.76
CA ILE A 123 -10.95 7.24 6.93
C ILE A 123 -10.02 8.39 6.54
N ASP A 124 -9.20 8.83 7.49
CA ASP A 124 -8.19 9.85 7.28
C ASP A 124 -6.79 9.21 7.33
N LEU A 125 -6.03 9.39 6.26
CA LEU A 125 -4.68 8.85 6.09
C LEU A 125 -3.67 9.99 6.13
N GLY A 126 -2.70 9.89 7.03
CA GLY A 126 -1.65 10.87 7.20
C GLY A 126 -0.48 10.65 6.28
N VAL A 127 -0.21 11.62 5.40
CA VAL A 127 1.03 11.63 4.61
C VAL A 127 2.22 11.85 5.54
N ALA A 128 3.26 11.03 5.38
CA ALA A 128 4.51 11.18 6.10
C ALA A 128 5.30 12.38 5.54
N ALA A 129 5.71 13.31 6.41
CA ALA A 129 6.50 14.48 6.02
C ALA A 129 7.97 14.36 6.45
N GLY A 130 8.89 14.87 5.62
CA GLY A 130 10.32 14.95 5.93
C GLY A 130 10.93 13.62 6.36
N HIS A 131 11.64 13.61 7.49
CA HIS A 131 12.33 12.44 8.03
C HIS A 131 11.42 11.24 8.35
N ALA A 132 10.10 11.43 8.49
CA ALA A 132 9.18 10.31 8.67
C ALA A 132 9.11 9.43 7.41
N ALA A 133 9.17 10.03 6.22
CA ALA A 133 9.15 9.30 4.94
C ALA A 133 10.44 8.50 4.69
N GLU A 134 11.57 8.94 5.26
CA GLU A 134 12.85 8.23 5.17
C GLU A 134 12.85 6.93 5.99
N ARG A 135 12.06 6.89 7.07
CA ARG A 135 11.91 5.70 7.93
C ARG A 135 10.93 4.70 7.33
N ARG A 136 11.36 4.04 6.25
CA ARG A 136 10.54 3.06 5.50
C ARG A 136 9.86 2.01 6.37
N SER A 137 10.45 1.62 7.50
CA SER A 137 9.86 0.67 8.46
C SER A 137 8.58 1.17 9.15
N ARG A 138 8.32 2.47 9.15
CA ARG A 138 7.17 3.12 9.82
C ARG A 138 6.07 3.60 8.87
N VAL A 139 6.37 3.63 7.58
CA VAL A 139 5.45 4.14 6.56
C VAL A 139 5.03 3.05 5.59
N VAL A 140 3.90 3.29 4.92
CA VAL A 140 3.42 2.48 3.80
C VAL A 140 3.28 3.40 2.59
N TRP A 141 3.92 3.02 1.48
CA TRP A 141 3.69 3.71 0.21
C TRP A 141 2.34 3.28 -0.36
N ILE A 142 1.53 4.23 -0.82
CA ILE A 142 0.25 3.94 -1.47
C ILE A 142 0.27 4.61 -2.83
N GLU A 143 0.10 3.80 -3.89
CA GLU A 143 0.06 4.25 -5.27
C GLU A 143 -1.14 5.20 -5.50
N ASN A 144 -0.97 6.11 -6.45
CA ASN A 144 -2.05 6.94 -7.01
C ASN A 144 -2.33 6.54 -8.47
N ASP A 145 -3.41 7.06 -9.03
CA ASP A 145 -3.85 6.72 -10.40
C ASP A 145 -2.89 7.24 -11.49
N GLY A 146 -2.03 8.20 -11.16
CA GLY A 146 -1.10 8.85 -12.08
C GLY A 146 0.28 8.19 -12.17
N GLY A 147 0.45 6.98 -11.65
CA GLY A 147 1.74 6.28 -11.70
C GLY A 147 2.76 6.71 -10.64
N GLY A 148 2.35 7.53 -9.68
CA GLY A 148 3.12 7.91 -8.50
C GLY A 148 2.49 7.37 -7.21
N GLY A 149 2.75 8.04 -6.10
CA GLY A 149 2.21 7.66 -4.81
C GLY A 149 2.75 8.55 -3.70
N SER A 150 2.40 8.21 -2.46
CA SER A 150 2.92 8.92 -1.29
C SER A 150 3.14 7.94 -0.15
N TYR A 151 4.09 8.26 0.74
CA TYR A 151 4.24 7.56 2.00
C TYR A 151 3.18 8.05 2.98
N PHE A 152 2.48 7.11 3.59
CA PHE A 152 1.54 7.36 4.66
C PHE A 152 2.05 6.73 5.96
N GLU A 153 1.90 7.46 7.05
CA GLU A 153 2.37 7.04 8.37
C GLU A 153 1.23 6.56 9.26
N TRP A 154 0.09 7.25 9.25
CA TRP A 154 -0.99 6.99 10.21
C TRP A 154 -2.37 6.89 9.57
N PHE A 155 -3.26 6.24 10.32
CA PHE A 155 -4.68 6.05 10.04
C PHE A 155 -5.49 6.59 11.23
N ARG A 156 -6.63 7.22 10.97
CA ARG A 156 -7.66 7.48 11.98
C ARG A 156 -9.05 7.48 11.37
N LEU A 157 -10.06 7.29 12.22
CA LEU A 157 -11.45 7.49 11.87
C LEU A 157 -11.93 8.82 12.45
N ILE A 158 -12.45 9.70 11.60
CA ILE A 158 -13.04 10.97 12.02
C ILE A 158 -14.54 11.00 11.73
N GLY A 159 -15.32 11.71 12.54
CA GLY A 159 -16.72 11.95 12.23
C GLY A 159 -16.86 12.64 10.87
N GLN A 160 -17.86 12.26 10.07
CA GLN A 160 -18.28 13.12 8.98
C GLN A 160 -19.03 14.31 9.59
N GLU A 161 -18.44 15.50 9.53
CA GLU A 161 -19.25 16.70 9.70
C GLU A 161 -20.31 16.68 8.59
N ALA A 162 -21.58 16.71 8.99
CA ALA A 162 -22.66 16.92 8.06
C ALA A 162 -22.39 18.26 7.38
N ARG A 163 -22.09 18.25 6.07
CA ARG A 163 -22.16 19.47 5.29
C ARG A 163 -23.64 19.83 5.21
N SER A 164 -24.08 20.65 6.16
CA SER A 164 -25.32 21.43 6.08
C SER A 164 -25.24 22.44 4.96
#